data_AF-A0A358EKZ0-F1
#
_entry.id   AF-A0A358EKZ0-F1
#
_cell.length_a   1.000
_cell.length_b   1.000
_cell.length_c   1.000
_cell.angle_alpha   90.00
_cell.angle_beta   90.00
_cell.angle_gamma   90.00
#
_symmetry.space_group_name_H-M   'P 1'
#
loop_
_entity.id
_entity.type
_entity.pdbx_description
1 polymer ?
#
loop_
_entity_poly.entity_id
_entity_poly.type
_entity_poly.pdbx_seq_one_letter_code
_entity_poly.pdbx_strand_id
1 'polypeptide(L)' 'MSNFTPRAQQVLALARKEADRFNHNFVGTEHLLLGLIKLGQGVAVNVLQKMG' A
#
# COMPACT_ATOMS: atom_id res chain seq x y z
N MET A 1 -4.96 10.37 12.10
CA MET A 1 -4.03 9.37 11.51
C MET A 1 -2.96 8.88 12.51
N SER A 2 -3.20 8.95 13.83
CA SER A 2 -2.19 8.61 14.87
C SER A 2 -2.19 7.14 15.34
N ASN A 3 -3.05 6.28 14.78
CA ASN A 3 -3.19 4.87 15.20
C ASN A 3 -2.46 3.86 14.29
N PHE A 4 -1.67 4.33 13.33
CA PHE A 4 -0.95 3.47 12.40
C PHE A 4 0.55 3.53 12.68
N THR A 5 1.22 2.39 12.50
CA THR A 5 2.69 2.39 12.48
C THR A 5 3.21 3.28 11.35
N PRO A 6 4.43 3.85 11.46
CA PRO A 6 5.00 4.66 10.39
C PRO A 6 5.00 3.97 9.02
N ARG A 7 5.25 2.65 8.99
CA ARG A 7 5.16 1.84 7.77
C ARG A 7 3.74 1.76 7.21
N ALA A 8 2.74 1.55 8.06
CA ALA A 8 1.35 1.52 7.62
C ALA A 8 0.89 2.89 7.06
N GLN A 9 1.32 4.00 7.65
CA GLN A 9 1.08 5.33 7.09
C GLN A 9 1.74 5.50 5.71
N GLN A 10 2.98 5.02 5.53
CA GLN A 10 3.67 5.05 4.25
C GLN A 10 2.94 4.23 3.18
N VAL A 11 2.42 3.05 3.53
CA VAL A 11 1.60 2.23 2.61
C VAL A 11 0.36 2.97 2.15
N LEU A 12 -0.37 3.64 3.07
CA LEU A 12 -1.56 4.42 2.72
C LEU A 12 -1.21 5.59 1.78
N ALA A 13 -0.08 6.25 2.00
CA ALA A 13 0.40 7.31 1.10
C ALA A 13 0.77 6.77 -0.29
N LEU A 14 1.41 5.59 -0.36
CA LEU A 14 1.72 4.92 -1.62
C LEU A 14 0.44 4.48 -2.35
N ALA A 15 -0.52 3.91 -1.62
CA ALA A 15 -1.81 3.51 -2.18
C ALA A 15 -2.56 4.70 -2.77
N ARG A 16 -2.51 5.87 -2.11
CA ARG A 16 -3.11 7.09 -2.66
C ARG A 16 -2.44 7.51 -3.98
N LYS A 17 -1.11 7.46 -4.06
CA LYS A 17 -0.38 7.75 -5.30
C LYS A 17 -0.77 6.81 -6.44
N GLU A 18 -1.03 5.54 -6.16
CA GLU A 18 -1.49 4.60 -7.19
C GLU A 18 -2.94 4.91 -7.63
N ALA A 19 -3.84 5.29 -6.71
CA ALA A 19 -5.19 5.73 -7.08
C ALA A 19 -5.15 6.97 -7.99
N ASP A 20 -4.31 7.96 -7.64
CA ASP A 20 -4.13 9.16 -8.46
C ASP A 20 -3.54 8.81 -9.84
N ARG A 21 -2.59 7.87 -9.91
CA ARG A 21 -1.99 7.39 -11.18
C ARG A 21 -3.01 6.73 -12.11
N PHE A 22 -4.01 6.05 -11.57
CA PHE A 22 -5.11 5.45 -12.35
C PHE A 22 -6.33 6.37 -12.51
N ASN A 23 -6.26 7.62 -12.06
CA ASN A 23 -7.39 8.58 -12.05
C ASN A 23 -8.63 8.05 -11.29
N HIS A 24 -8.41 7.27 -10.23
CA HIS A 24 -9.48 6.78 -9.37
C HIS A 24 -9.74 7.77 -8.21
N ASN A 25 -11.02 8.06 -7.96
CA ASN A 25 -11.42 9.05 -6.96
C ASN A 25 -11.28 8.55 -5.51
N PHE A 26 -11.08 7.25 -5.31
CA PHE A 26 -10.96 6.61 -4.01
C PHE A 26 -9.86 5.55 -3.99
N VAL A 27 -9.34 5.29 -2.80
CA VAL A 27 -8.35 4.23 -2.58
C VAL A 27 -9.10 2.92 -2.36
N GLY A 28 -9.25 2.15 -3.44
CA GLY A 28 -9.70 0.74 -3.42
C GLY A 28 -8.65 -0.23 -2.85
N THR A 29 -9.04 -1.49 -2.65
CA THR A 29 -8.17 -2.56 -2.11
C THR A 29 -7.00 -2.88 -3.04
N GLU A 30 -7.19 -2.73 -4.34
CA GLU A 30 -6.18 -2.88 -5.38
C GLU A 30 -5.04 -1.86 -5.22
N HIS A 31 -5.35 -0.61 -4.88
CA HIS A 31 -4.34 0.42 -4.64
C HIS A 31 -3.58 0.16 -3.34
N LEU A 32 -4.28 -0.35 -2.32
CA LEU A 32 -3.65 -0.76 -1.07
C LEU A 32 -2.65 -1.90 -1.30
N LEU A 33 -3.03 -2.90 -2.10
CA LEU A 33 -2.15 -3.99 -2.49
C LEU A 33 -0.93 -3.47 -3.26
N LEU A 34 -1.13 -2.58 -4.24
CA LEU A 34 -0.01 -1.95 -4.97
C LEU A 34 0.88 -1.13 -4.03
N GLY A 35 0.31 -0.40 -3.08
CA GLY A 35 1.05 0.35 -2.06
C GLY A 35 1.88 -0.55 -1.16
N LEU A 36 1.37 -1.73 -0.80
CA LEU A 36 2.12 -2.75 -0.05
C LEU A 36 3.29 -3.29 -0.88
N ILE A 37 3.05 -3.72 -2.13
CA ILE A 37 4.10 -4.24 -3.02
C ILE A 37 5.19 -3.18 -3.23
N LYS A 38 4.80 -1.92 -3.42
CA LYS A 38 5.72 -0.81 -3.69
C LYS A 38 6.52 -0.36 -2.46
N LEU A 39 6.05 -0.64 -1.24
CA LEU A 39 6.86 -0.46 -0.04
C LEU A 39 8.13 -1.32 -0.10
N GLY A 40 8.07 -2.49 -0.74
CA GLY A 40 9.22 -3.36 -1.03
C GLY A 40 9.86 -4.04 0.18
N GLN A 41 9.43 -3.73 1.40
CA GLN A 41 9.95 -4.29 2.64
C GLN A 41 8.86 -4.45 3.72
N GLY A 42 9.14 -5.30 4.70
CA GLY A 42 8.28 -5.52 5.88
C GLY A 42 7.45 -6.80 5.81
N VAL A 43 6.77 -7.11 6.92
CA VAL A 43 6.08 -8.41 7.08
C VAL A 43 5.04 -8.65 5.99
N ALA A 44 4.23 -7.64 5.64
CA ALA A 44 3.22 -7.79 4.60
C ALA A 44 3.84 -8.09 3.22
N VAL A 45 4.95 -7.44 2.86
CA VAL A 45 5.67 -7.72 1.60
C VAL A 45 6.24 -9.13 1.59
N ASN A 46 6.85 -9.55 2.70
CA ASN A 46 7.39 -10.91 2.83
C ASN A 46 6.30 -11.98 2.71
N VAL A 47 5.09 -11.72 3.23
CA VAL A 47 3.96 -12.63 3.09
C VAL A 47 3.49 -12.68 1.64
N LEU A 48 3.33 -11.52 0.98
CA LEU A 48 2.94 -11.45 -0.43
C LEU A 48 3.92 -12.20 -1.34
N GLN A 49 5.24 -12.01 -1.15
CA GLN A 49 6.29 -12.72 -1.90
C GLN A 49 6.26 -14.24 -1.72
N LYS A 50 5.72 -14.75 -0.60
CA LYS A 50 5.55 -16.19 -0.37
C LYS A 50 4.32 -16.75 -1.09
N MET A 51 3.43 -15.89 -1.57
CA MET A 51 2.19 -16.29 -2.25
C MET A 51 2.32 -16.33 -3.78
N GLY A 52 3.37 -15.77 -4.37
CA GLY A 52 3.67 -15.75 -5.81
C GLY A 52 4.11 -14.39 -6.30
#